data_AF-A0A0Q4LSC7-F1
#
_entry.id   AF-A0A0Q4LSC7-F1
#
_cell.length_a   1.000
_cell.length_b   1.000
_cell.length_c   1.000
_cell.angle_alpha   90.00
_cell.angle_beta   90.00
_cell.angle_gamma   90.00
#
_symmetry.space_group_name_H-M   'P 1'
#
loop_
_entity.id
_entity.type
_entity.pdbx_description
1 polymer ?
#
loop_
_entity_poly.entity_id
_entity_poly.type
_entity_poly.pdbx_seq_one_letter_code
_entity_poly.pdbx_strand_id
1 'polypeptide(L)'
;MTLQTRHRLLAAALLGTVATGAVVAQGGVAAVDSSGTFEVNGVRVDVAGPTADVARTTGWRLAQRKGWQMLSQRLTGSAQTLPDGTLDSLVDAIVVESEQIGPNRYVARLGVLFDRGRAASILGIAGVAERSPAMLVVPLIWDGGTGTAFERATPWQAAWARFRTGGSTVDYVRPNGTGGDALLLNAGQVTRRGRGWWRTVLNQYGASDVLVPQVRLERQWPGGPVVGTFTAGYGPDNRLIGRFALRVEQADAIPALLDEGVRRIDSLYQQALRDGTLRPDTALNAAPPGTPAPVENPLADPLAPVPADPAAPVPTPTPADTFVTLSVQADTPTAAAVESTEAAFRAIPGVRSAITSSLALGGVSVLRVTFDGDPAILSAALEARGWQVQGGDGALRIRRRAAPTPPAPAGG
;
A
#
# COMPACT_ATOMS: atom_id res chain seq x y z
N MET A 1 52.33 -49.76 9.73
CA MET A 1 51.41 -49.98 10.87
C MET A 1 51.58 -48.78 11.81
N THR A 2 50.82 -47.70 11.60
CA THR A 2 49.48 -47.41 12.19
C THR A 2 49.61 -47.00 13.66
N LEU A 3 49.21 -45.84 14.17
CA LEU A 3 48.47 -44.69 13.63
C LEU A 3 48.82 -43.49 14.56
N GLN A 4 49.18 -42.32 14.00
CA GLN A 4 49.29 -41.06 14.73
C GLN A 4 47.89 -40.45 14.87
N THR A 5 47.33 -40.43 16.09
CA THR A 5 46.05 -39.77 16.37
C THR A 5 46.29 -38.27 16.59
N ARG A 6 46.16 -37.47 15.53
CA ARG A 6 46.13 -36.01 15.63
C ARG A 6 44.76 -35.56 16.12
N HIS A 7 44.66 -35.12 17.37
CA HIS A 7 43.51 -34.36 17.84
C HIS A 7 43.54 -32.96 17.21
N ARG A 8 42.69 -32.74 16.20
CA ARG A 8 42.40 -31.41 15.69
C ARG A 8 41.16 -30.88 16.40
N LEU A 9 41.38 -29.90 17.25
CA LEU A 9 40.41 -28.87 17.63
C LEU A 9 39.72 -28.35 16.37
N LEU A 10 38.39 -28.38 16.35
CA LEU A 10 37.59 -27.52 15.47
C LEU A 10 36.46 -26.94 16.32
N ALA A 11 36.66 -25.67 16.66
CA ALA A 11 35.71 -24.82 17.32
C ALA A 11 34.41 -24.75 16.51
N ALA A 12 33.29 -25.06 17.16
CA ALA A 12 31.96 -24.89 16.61
C ALA A 12 31.62 -23.40 16.57
N ALA A 13 31.76 -22.79 15.39
CA ALA A 13 31.15 -21.49 15.11
C ALA A 13 29.66 -21.71 14.79
N LEU A 14 28.82 -21.58 15.81
CA LEU A 14 27.37 -21.42 15.70
C LEU A 14 27.08 -20.11 14.95
N LEU A 15 26.92 -20.18 13.63
CA LEU A 15 26.27 -19.12 12.85
C LEU A 15 24.78 -19.42 12.81
N GLY A 16 24.06 -18.94 13.83
CA GLY A 16 22.61 -18.85 13.80
C GLY A 16 22.21 -17.82 12.75
N THR A 17 21.59 -18.27 11.66
CA THR A 17 20.96 -17.38 10.69
C THR A 17 19.65 -16.87 11.29
N VAL A 18 19.75 -15.65 11.81
CA VAL A 18 18.65 -14.79 12.23
C VAL A 18 17.64 -14.71 11.09
N ALA A 19 16.41 -15.15 11.35
CA ALA A 19 15.25 -14.84 10.52
C ALA A 19 15.27 -13.34 10.23
N THR A 20 15.15 -12.94 8.96
CA THR A 20 15.13 -11.53 8.55
C THR A 20 14.04 -10.79 9.31
N GLY A 21 14.44 -10.18 10.43
CA GLY A 21 13.61 -9.30 11.20
C GLY A 21 13.25 -8.12 10.32
N ALA A 22 11.98 -7.77 10.28
CA ALA A 22 11.61 -6.41 9.99
C ALA A 22 12.46 -5.55 10.94
N VAL A 23 13.42 -4.82 10.39
CA VAL A 23 14.31 -3.97 11.17
C VAL A 23 13.37 -2.93 11.77
N VAL A 24 13.12 -3.02 13.07
CA VAL A 24 12.50 -1.94 13.82
C VAL A 24 13.57 -0.86 13.93
N ALA A 25 13.84 -0.17 12.83
CA ALA A 25 14.43 1.14 12.89
C ALA A 25 13.50 2.01 13.73
N GLN A 26 14.01 3.03 14.40
CA GLN A 26 13.26 3.87 15.34
C GLN A 26 12.09 4.69 14.72
N GLY A 27 11.53 4.26 13.60
CA GLY A 27 10.32 4.81 12.98
C GLY A 27 9.71 3.85 11.96
N GLY A 28 8.82 2.95 12.41
CA GLY A 28 7.86 2.23 11.56
C GLY A 28 8.22 0.81 11.14
N VAL A 29 7.24 0.10 10.55
CA VAL A 29 7.36 -1.26 10.01
C VAL A 29 6.99 -1.26 8.53
N ALA A 30 7.98 -1.46 7.67
CA ALA A 30 7.77 -1.45 6.22
C ALA A 30 7.07 -2.72 5.73
N ALA A 31 6.06 -2.55 4.87
CA ALA A 31 5.36 -3.65 4.23
C ALA A 31 6.20 -4.33 3.14
N VAL A 32 6.07 -5.65 3.02
CA VAL A 32 6.65 -6.40 1.89
C VAL A 32 5.73 -6.29 0.68
N ASP A 33 6.22 -5.74 -0.43
CA ASP A 33 5.48 -5.69 -1.69
C ASP A 33 5.38 -7.09 -2.32
N SER A 34 4.16 -7.51 -2.63
CA SER A 34 3.91 -8.82 -3.26
C SER A 34 2.70 -8.84 -4.20
N SER A 35 2.11 -7.69 -4.54
CA SER A 35 0.78 -7.57 -5.17
C SER A 35 0.62 -8.25 -6.56
N GLY A 36 1.70 -8.72 -7.18
CA GLY A 36 1.73 -9.30 -8.53
C GLY A 36 1.78 -10.83 -8.64
N THR A 37 1.95 -11.59 -7.54
CA THR A 37 2.41 -12.98 -7.65
C THR A 37 1.65 -13.94 -6.73
N PHE A 38 1.18 -15.08 -7.24
CA PHE A 38 0.61 -16.16 -6.45
C PHE A 38 1.71 -16.98 -5.76
N GLU A 39 1.59 -17.19 -4.46
CA GLU A 39 2.57 -17.95 -3.69
C GLU A 39 2.02 -19.30 -3.24
N VAL A 40 2.84 -20.34 -3.43
CA VAL A 40 2.62 -21.67 -2.87
C VAL A 40 3.79 -22.05 -1.98
N ASN A 41 3.55 -22.03 -0.67
CA ASN A 41 4.54 -22.37 0.34
C ASN A 41 4.50 -23.86 0.70
N GLY A 42 5.61 -24.35 1.28
CA GLY A 42 5.68 -25.70 1.86
C GLY A 42 5.81 -26.83 0.84
N VAL A 43 6.27 -26.56 -0.38
CA VAL A 43 6.47 -27.58 -1.41
C VAL A 43 7.66 -28.45 -1.03
N ARG A 44 7.38 -29.70 -0.63
CA ARG A 44 8.41 -30.67 -0.25
C ARG A 44 8.96 -31.40 -1.45
N VAL A 45 10.28 -31.36 -1.61
CA VAL A 45 11.02 -32.08 -2.65
C VAL A 45 12.11 -32.95 -2.05
N ASP A 46 12.24 -34.13 -2.62
CA ASP A 46 13.23 -35.14 -2.30
C ASP A 46 13.56 -35.87 -3.59
N VAL A 47 14.75 -35.62 -4.13
CA VAL A 47 15.18 -36.19 -5.41
C VAL A 47 16.63 -36.62 -5.33
N ALA A 48 16.94 -37.69 -6.07
CA ALA A 48 18.30 -38.14 -6.27
C ALA A 48 18.79 -37.76 -7.67
N GLY A 49 20.10 -37.54 -7.81
CA GLY A 49 20.73 -37.22 -9.10
C GLY A 49 22.19 -37.70 -9.15
N PRO A 50 22.79 -37.78 -10.34
CA PRO A 50 24.19 -38.20 -10.50
C PRO A 50 25.20 -37.26 -9.83
N THR A 51 24.83 -35.99 -9.66
CA THR A 51 25.59 -34.96 -8.95
C THR A 51 24.64 -34.10 -8.13
N ALA A 52 25.20 -33.36 -7.17
CA ALA A 52 24.46 -32.41 -6.32
C ALA A 52 23.70 -31.37 -7.15
N ASP A 53 24.34 -30.80 -8.18
CA ASP A 53 23.73 -29.79 -9.04
C ASP A 53 22.56 -30.34 -9.89
N VAL A 54 22.70 -31.57 -10.39
CA VAL A 54 21.62 -32.24 -11.15
C VAL A 54 20.46 -32.59 -10.22
N ALA A 55 20.74 -33.07 -9.01
CA ALA A 55 19.70 -33.32 -8.00
C ALA A 55 18.97 -32.02 -7.64
N ARG A 56 19.70 -30.91 -7.42
CA ARG A 56 19.14 -29.61 -7.08
C ARG A 56 18.24 -29.06 -8.18
N THR A 57 18.71 -29.00 -9.42
CA THR A 57 17.93 -28.49 -10.57
C THR A 57 16.69 -29.36 -10.84
N THR A 58 16.80 -30.68 -10.68
CA THR A 58 15.65 -31.60 -10.77
C THR A 58 14.66 -31.34 -9.63
N GLY A 59 15.16 -31.04 -8.43
CA GLY A 59 14.35 -30.68 -7.26
C GLY A 59 13.54 -29.41 -7.50
N TRP A 60 14.15 -28.38 -8.10
CA TRP A 60 13.46 -27.14 -8.44
C TRP A 60 12.36 -27.36 -9.48
N ARG A 61 12.61 -28.11 -10.57
CA ARG A 61 11.56 -28.46 -11.54
C ARG A 61 10.42 -29.25 -10.91
N LEU A 62 10.75 -30.20 -10.03
CA LEU A 62 9.73 -30.95 -9.28
C LEU A 62 8.92 -30.02 -8.36
N ALA A 63 9.56 -29.03 -7.74
CA ALA A 63 8.89 -28.05 -6.91
C ALA A 63 7.93 -27.18 -7.72
N GLN A 64 8.33 -26.72 -8.91
CA GLN A 64 7.45 -25.96 -9.80
C GLN A 64 6.21 -26.79 -10.20
N ARG A 65 6.38 -28.05 -10.61
CA ARG A 65 5.25 -28.93 -10.96
C ARG A 65 4.30 -29.16 -9.79
N LYS A 66 4.84 -29.51 -8.62
CA LYS A 66 4.03 -29.71 -7.40
C LYS A 66 3.36 -28.41 -6.94
N GLY A 67 4.08 -27.30 -7.01
CA GLY A 67 3.58 -25.97 -6.68
C GLY A 67 2.40 -25.59 -7.56
N TRP A 68 2.48 -25.86 -8.87
CA TRP A 68 1.39 -25.60 -9.80
C TRP A 68 0.16 -26.49 -9.52
N GLN A 69 0.37 -27.77 -9.23
CA GLN A 69 -0.72 -28.67 -8.83
C GLN A 69 -1.43 -28.19 -7.57
N MET A 70 -0.67 -27.72 -6.57
CA MET A 70 -1.23 -27.15 -5.35
C MET A 70 -1.97 -25.83 -5.62
N LEU A 71 -1.45 -24.98 -6.50
CA LEU A 71 -2.09 -23.72 -6.90
C LEU A 71 -3.42 -23.97 -7.61
N SER A 72 -3.40 -24.80 -8.66
CA SER A 72 -4.59 -25.16 -9.44
C SER A 72 -5.65 -25.83 -8.57
N GLN A 73 -5.27 -26.80 -7.73
CA GLN A 73 -6.19 -27.43 -6.77
C GLN A 73 -6.85 -26.40 -5.84
N ARG A 74 -6.11 -25.39 -5.38
CA ARG A 74 -6.64 -24.33 -4.51
C ARG A 74 -7.60 -23.40 -5.24
N LEU A 75 -7.33 -23.08 -6.51
CA LEU A 75 -8.08 -22.06 -7.25
C LEU A 75 -9.27 -22.63 -8.05
N THR A 76 -9.12 -23.81 -8.64
CA THR A 76 -10.15 -24.44 -9.50
C THR A 76 -10.79 -25.66 -8.85
N GLY A 77 -10.30 -26.10 -7.70
CA GLY A 77 -10.75 -27.33 -7.05
C GLY A 77 -10.20 -28.61 -7.71
N SER A 78 -9.35 -28.51 -8.74
CA SER A 78 -8.75 -29.65 -9.43
C SER A 78 -7.26 -29.41 -9.74
N ALA A 79 -6.41 -30.37 -9.40
CA ALA A 79 -4.99 -30.31 -9.70
C ALA A 79 -4.74 -30.46 -11.22
N GLN A 80 -4.09 -29.47 -11.82
CA GLN A 80 -3.70 -29.47 -13.22
C GLN A 80 -2.18 -29.60 -13.36
N THR A 81 -1.73 -30.07 -14.52
CA THR A 81 -0.30 -30.23 -14.85
C THR A 81 0.02 -29.40 -16.08
N LEU A 82 1.21 -28.81 -16.11
CA LEU A 82 1.73 -28.08 -17.26
C LEU A 82 3.09 -28.64 -17.68
N PRO A 83 3.48 -28.49 -18.96
CA PRO A 83 4.83 -28.76 -19.41
C PRO A 83 5.86 -27.88 -18.68
N ASP A 84 7.03 -28.43 -18.38
CA ASP A 84 8.11 -27.72 -17.66
C ASP A 84 8.48 -26.39 -18.33
N GLY A 85 8.52 -26.31 -19.66
CA GLY A 85 8.81 -25.06 -20.38
C GLY A 85 7.75 -23.97 -20.19
N THR A 86 6.48 -24.34 -19.98
CA THR A 86 5.42 -23.38 -19.63
C THR A 86 5.57 -22.95 -18.17
N LEU A 87 5.89 -23.89 -17.27
CA LEU A 87 6.12 -23.59 -15.86
C LEU A 87 7.30 -22.63 -15.66
N ASP A 88 8.41 -22.82 -16.37
CA ASP A 88 9.57 -21.94 -16.32
C ASP A 88 9.23 -20.51 -16.74
N SER A 89 8.30 -20.33 -17.69
CA SER A 89 7.82 -18.99 -18.02
C SER A 89 6.97 -18.41 -16.89
N LEU A 90 6.10 -19.20 -16.26
CA LEU A 90 5.14 -18.73 -15.25
C LEU A 90 5.75 -18.42 -13.89
N VAL A 91 6.84 -19.10 -13.55
CA VAL A 91 7.50 -18.96 -12.24
C VAL A 91 8.32 -17.69 -12.23
N ASP A 92 7.98 -16.79 -11.32
CA ASP A 92 8.67 -15.51 -11.10
C ASP A 92 9.86 -15.70 -10.14
N ALA A 93 9.66 -16.48 -9.08
CA ALA A 93 10.71 -16.79 -8.11
C ALA A 93 10.49 -18.13 -7.39
N ILE A 94 11.58 -18.69 -6.87
CA ILE A 94 11.57 -19.82 -5.94
C ILE A 94 12.23 -19.36 -4.64
N VAL A 95 11.49 -19.45 -3.53
CA VAL A 95 11.96 -19.11 -2.18
C VAL A 95 12.42 -20.38 -1.48
N VAL A 96 13.63 -20.39 -0.96
CA VAL A 96 14.19 -21.51 -0.23
C VAL A 96 13.82 -21.39 1.25
N GLU A 97 12.93 -22.27 1.74
CA GLU A 97 12.55 -22.28 3.17
C GLU A 97 13.51 -23.14 4.00
N SER A 98 13.92 -24.28 3.46
CA SER A 98 14.97 -25.14 4.01
C SER A 98 15.58 -26.00 2.90
N GLU A 99 16.90 -26.12 2.85
CA GLU A 99 17.61 -26.87 1.80
C GLU A 99 18.71 -27.72 2.43
N GLN A 100 18.80 -28.99 2.01
CA GLN A 100 19.89 -29.91 2.32
C GLN A 100 20.39 -30.55 1.03
N ILE A 101 21.68 -30.37 0.77
CA ILE A 101 22.34 -30.85 -0.45
C ILE A 101 23.35 -31.92 -0.05
N GLY A 102 23.04 -33.17 -0.39
CA GLY A 102 23.98 -34.28 -0.34
C GLY A 102 24.70 -34.47 -1.68
N PRO A 103 25.67 -35.41 -1.76
CA PRO A 103 26.44 -35.65 -2.98
C PRO A 103 25.57 -35.99 -4.19
N ASN A 104 24.54 -36.81 -3.97
CA ASN A 104 23.63 -37.33 -5.00
C ASN A 104 22.14 -37.18 -4.61
N ARG A 105 21.82 -36.38 -3.58
CA ARG A 105 20.45 -36.24 -3.07
C ARG A 105 20.16 -34.80 -2.66
N TYR A 106 18.97 -34.34 -2.98
CA TYR A 106 18.49 -33.01 -2.69
C TYR A 106 17.17 -33.09 -1.94
N VAL A 107 17.13 -32.56 -0.72
CA VAL A 107 15.93 -32.48 0.11
C VAL A 107 15.66 -31.03 0.47
N ALA A 108 14.49 -30.52 0.12
CA ALA A 108 14.15 -29.13 0.40
C ALA A 108 12.66 -28.92 0.66
N ARG A 109 12.37 -27.81 1.34
CA ARG A 109 11.04 -27.20 1.43
C ARG A 109 11.14 -25.86 0.74
N LEU A 110 10.37 -25.69 -0.32
CA LEU A 110 10.44 -24.54 -1.23
C LEU A 110 9.09 -23.85 -1.31
N GLY A 111 9.13 -22.53 -1.43
CA GLY A 111 8.01 -21.70 -1.86
C GLY A 111 8.14 -21.39 -3.34
N VAL A 112 7.07 -21.50 -4.11
CA VAL A 112 7.06 -21.16 -5.55
C VAL A 112 6.12 -19.98 -5.78
N LEU A 113 6.64 -18.96 -6.44
CA LEU A 113 5.94 -17.74 -6.79
C LEU A 113 5.60 -17.76 -8.29
N PHE A 114 4.31 -17.75 -8.62
CA PHE A 114 3.79 -17.75 -9.98
C PHE A 114 3.23 -16.38 -10.35
N ASP A 115 3.56 -15.89 -11.54
CA ASP A 115 2.93 -14.70 -12.10
C ASP A 115 1.41 -14.86 -12.11
N ARG A 116 0.72 -13.96 -11.41
CA ARG A 116 -0.72 -14.07 -11.20
C ARG A 116 -1.50 -13.95 -12.51
N GLY A 117 -1.15 -12.97 -13.35
CA GLY A 117 -1.90 -12.69 -14.57
C GLY A 117 -1.81 -13.85 -15.55
N ARG A 118 -0.61 -14.41 -15.70
CA ARG A 118 -0.36 -15.55 -16.59
C ARG A 118 -0.87 -16.87 -16.01
N ALA A 119 -0.79 -17.07 -14.70
CA ALA A 119 -1.37 -18.24 -14.06
C ALA A 119 -2.91 -18.25 -14.17
N ALA A 120 -3.55 -17.11 -13.90
CA ALA A 120 -5.01 -16.98 -13.97
C ALA A 120 -5.54 -17.21 -15.40
N SER A 121 -4.86 -16.66 -16.41
CA SER A 121 -5.25 -16.85 -17.81
C SER A 121 -5.19 -18.31 -18.25
N ILE A 122 -4.16 -19.06 -17.82
CA ILE A 122 -4.03 -20.49 -18.13
C ILE A 122 -5.07 -21.34 -17.43
N LEU A 123 -5.38 -21.03 -16.16
CA LEU A 123 -6.35 -21.77 -15.38
C LEU A 123 -7.80 -21.50 -15.82
N GLY A 124 -8.02 -20.64 -16.83
CA GLY A 124 -9.36 -20.25 -17.27
C GLY A 124 -10.16 -19.52 -16.19
N ILE A 125 -9.45 -19.02 -15.16
CA ILE A 125 -10.03 -18.16 -14.14
C ILE A 125 -10.03 -16.80 -14.81
N ALA A 126 -11.05 -16.55 -15.64
CA ALA A 126 -11.22 -15.26 -16.32
C ALA A 126 -10.93 -14.15 -15.32
N GLY A 127 -9.96 -13.29 -15.66
CA GLY A 127 -9.55 -12.19 -14.82
C GLY A 127 -10.79 -11.39 -14.46
N VAL A 128 -11.13 -11.43 -13.17
CA VAL A 128 -11.91 -10.51 -12.33
C VAL A 128 -12.50 -11.39 -11.22
N ALA A 129 -11.67 -11.87 -10.28
CA ALA A 129 -12.12 -11.60 -8.92
C ALA A 129 -12.03 -10.09 -8.85
N GLU A 130 -13.17 -9.39 -8.85
CA GLU A 130 -13.21 -7.93 -8.71
C GLU A 130 -12.29 -7.62 -7.55
N ARG A 131 -11.10 -7.09 -7.87
CA ARG A 131 -10.18 -6.73 -6.81
C ARG A 131 -10.89 -5.63 -6.05
N SER A 132 -10.80 -5.66 -4.73
CA SER A 132 -11.30 -4.53 -3.99
C SER A 132 -10.58 -3.28 -4.51
N PRO A 133 -11.24 -2.11 -4.50
CA PRO A 133 -10.53 -0.85 -4.52
C PRO A 133 -9.47 -0.81 -3.41
N ALA A 134 -8.54 0.14 -3.49
CA ALA A 134 -7.49 0.29 -2.49
C ALA A 134 -8.09 0.45 -1.08
N MET A 135 -7.80 -0.48 -0.17
CA MET A 135 -8.31 -0.52 1.20
C MET A 135 -7.20 -0.17 2.20
N LEU A 136 -7.37 0.90 2.97
CA LEU A 136 -6.45 1.29 4.02
C LEU A 136 -6.51 0.31 5.18
N VAL A 137 -5.40 -0.32 5.54
CA VAL A 137 -5.35 -1.23 6.69
C VAL A 137 -4.90 -0.50 7.95
N VAL A 138 -5.70 -0.57 9.01
CA VAL A 138 -5.36 -0.06 10.34
C VAL A 138 -5.37 -1.21 11.35
N PRO A 139 -4.23 -1.90 11.56
CA PRO A 139 -4.14 -3.01 12.49
C PRO A 139 -4.27 -2.55 13.94
N LEU A 140 -5.33 -2.97 14.63
CA LEU A 140 -5.57 -2.63 16.03
C LEU A 140 -5.27 -3.82 16.94
N ILE A 141 -4.34 -3.68 17.87
CA ILE A 141 -4.07 -4.69 18.90
C ILE A 141 -4.55 -4.21 20.26
N TRP A 142 -5.20 -5.09 21.01
CA TRP A 142 -5.48 -4.94 22.44
C TRP A 142 -4.60 -5.93 23.20
N ASP A 143 -3.63 -5.42 23.95
CA ASP A 143 -2.76 -6.22 24.84
C ASP A 143 -2.69 -5.53 26.20
N GLY A 144 -2.87 -6.31 27.27
CA GLY A 144 -2.91 -5.77 28.64
C GLY A 144 -3.99 -4.70 28.88
N GLY A 145 -5.10 -4.75 28.12
CA GLY A 145 -6.19 -3.76 28.20
C GLY A 145 -5.98 -2.47 27.42
N THR A 146 -4.79 -2.28 26.82
CA THR A 146 -4.46 -1.08 26.05
C THR A 146 -4.61 -1.36 24.55
N GLY A 147 -5.43 -0.56 23.88
CA GLY A 147 -5.54 -0.52 22.43
C GLY A 147 -4.38 0.24 21.80
N THR A 148 -3.77 -0.30 20.75
CA THR A 148 -2.71 0.37 20.00
C THR A 148 -2.84 0.00 18.52
N ALA A 149 -2.71 0.98 17.63
CA ALA A 149 -2.55 0.84 16.20
C ALA A 149 -1.16 1.33 15.77
N PHE A 150 -1.03 2.56 15.25
CA PHE A 150 0.23 3.15 14.79
C PHE A 150 0.89 4.12 15.78
N GLU A 151 0.37 4.30 16.99
CA GLU A 151 0.98 5.14 18.03
C GLU A 151 2.39 4.67 18.43
N ARG A 152 2.65 3.38 18.24
CA ARG A 152 3.95 2.71 18.39
C ARG A 152 3.97 1.48 17.50
N ALA A 153 5.16 0.98 17.16
CA ALA A 153 5.28 -0.27 16.43
C ALA A 153 4.67 -1.43 17.25
N THR A 154 3.82 -2.24 16.61
CA THR A 154 3.16 -3.38 17.27
C THR A 154 3.49 -4.70 16.58
N PRO A 155 3.46 -5.84 17.30
CA PRO A 155 3.65 -7.14 16.68
C PRO A 155 2.55 -7.48 15.67
N TRP A 156 1.35 -6.88 15.82
CA TRP A 156 0.25 -7.05 14.89
C TRP A 156 0.48 -6.29 13.57
N GLN A 157 0.95 -5.03 13.65
CA GLN A 157 1.42 -4.30 12.47
C GLN A 157 2.55 -5.07 11.77
N ALA A 158 3.48 -5.63 12.52
CA ALA A 158 4.57 -6.42 11.95
C ALA A 158 4.10 -7.69 11.24
N ALA A 159 3.06 -8.37 11.74
CA ALA A 159 2.45 -9.50 11.04
C ALA A 159 1.81 -9.06 9.71
N TRP A 160 1.08 -7.95 9.69
CA TRP A 160 0.49 -7.38 8.47
C TRP A 160 1.54 -6.89 7.46
N ALA A 161 2.66 -6.37 7.94
CA ALA A 161 3.78 -5.96 7.10
C ALA A 161 4.48 -7.16 6.43
N ARG A 162 4.66 -8.26 7.18
CA ARG A 162 5.23 -9.53 6.66
C ARG A 162 4.28 -10.27 5.72
N PHE A 163 2.97 -10.06 5.86
CA PHE A 163 1.97 -10.74 5.04
C PHE A 163 2.11 -10.39 3.57
N ARG A 164 2.11 -11.41 2.71
CA ARG A 164 2.25 -11.24 1.26
C ARG A 164 0.85 -11.14 0.64
N THR A 165 0.54 -9.98 0.08
CA THR A 165 -0.79 -9.66 -0.47
C THR A 165 -1.00 -10.17 -1.89
N GLY A 166 0.04 -10.76 -2.51
CA GLY A 166 0.02 -11.34 -3.85
C GLY A 166 -0.94 -12.50 -4.08
N GLY A 167 -1.47 -13.09 -3.01
CA GLY A 167 -2.55 -14.07 -3.08
C GLY A 167 -3.94 -13.48 -2.91
N SER A 168 -4.07 -12.26 -2.37
CA SER A 168 -5.36 -11.68 -1.99
C SER A 168 -6.08 -10.98 -3.13
N THR A 169 -7.41 -11.07 -3.13
CA THR A 169 -8.30 -10.27 -3.97
C THR A 169 -8.59 -8.89 -3.36
N VAL A 170 -8.08 -8.61 -2.15
CA VAL A 170 -8.18 -7.31 -1.50
C VAL A 170 -6.89 -6.54 -1.78
N ASP A 171 -7.03 -5.30 -2.25
CA ASP A 171 -5.91 -4.39 -2.44
C ASP A 171 -5.64 -3.64 -1.14
N TYR A 172 -4.51 -3.93 -0.49
CA TYR A 172 -4.21 -3.39 0.83
C TYR A 172 -3.21 -2.24 0.76
N VAL A 173 -3.65 -1.05 1.14
CA VAL A 173 -2.78 0.09 1.45
C VAL A 173 -2.31 -0.07 2.89
N ARG A 174 -1.00 -0.27 3.08
CA ARG A 174 -0.39 -0.55 4.38
C ARG A 174 0.58 0.56 4.77
N PRO A 175 0.18 1.49 5.64
CA PRO A 175 1.06 2.51 6.17
C PRO A 175 2.21 1.89 6.97
N ASN A 176 3.37 2.53 6.92
CA ASN A 176 4.54 2.08 7.67
C ASN A 176 4.52 2.55 9.13
N GLY A 177 3.62 3.47 9.50
CA GLY A 177 3.49 3.98 10.87
C GLY A 177 4.49 5.07 11.21
N THR A 178 4.88 5.89 10.22
CA THR A 178 5.85 6.98 10.40
C THR A 178 5.22 8.35 10.23
N GLY A 179 5.89 9.39 10.72
CA GLY A 179 5.44 10.77 10.56
C GLY A 179 4.06 11.00 11.17
N GLY A 180 3.12 11.46 10.35
CA GLY A 180 1.75 11.76 10.75
C GLY A 180 0.85 10.55 11.01
N ASP A 181 1.28 9.33 10.64
CA ASP A 181 0.46 8.12 10.74
C ASP A 181 -0.03 7.87 12.18
N ALA A 182 0.83 8.07 13.18
CA ALA A 182 0.49 7.88 14.60
C ALA A 182 -0.63 8.82 15.09
N LEU A 183 -0.73 10.03 14.52
CA LEU A 183 -1.75 11.01 14.88
C LEU A 183 -3.09 10.74 14.17
N LEU A 184 -3.03 10.20 12.96
CA LEU A 184 -4.22 9.96 12.13
C LEU A 184 -4.81 8.57 12.34
N LEU A 185 -3.96 7.55 12.49
CA LEU A 185 -4.32 6.14 12.53
C LEU A 185 -4.03 5.52 13.92
N ASN A 186 -4.68 6.08 14.95
CA ASN A 186 -4.57 5.59 16.33
C ASN A 186 -5.84 4.86 16.80
N ALA A 187 -5.72 4.09 17.88
CA ALA A 187 -6.79 3.29 18.45
C ALA A 187 -8.05 4.10 18.78
N GLY A 188 -7.87 5.37 19.19
CA GLY A 188 -8.99 6.28 19.49
C GLY A 188 -9.68 6.85 18.24
N GLN A 189 -8.98 6.99 17.12
CA GLN A 189 -9.60 7.48 15.87
C GLN A 189 -10.33 6.38 15.11
N VAL A 190 -9.89 5.12 15.23
CA VAL A 190 -10.44 3.98 14.50
C VAL A 190 -11.95 3.77 14.73
N THR A 191 -12.47 4.19 15.89
CA THR A 191 -13.91 4.11 16.21
C THR A 191 -14.72 5.32 15.78
N ARG A 192 -14.10 6.36 15.19
CA ARG A 192 -14.82 7.54 14.72
C ARG A 192 -15.71 7.18 13.55
N ARG A 193 -16.96 7.61 13.57
CA ARG A 193 -17.90 7.37 12.48
C ARG A 193 -17.95 8.49 11.43
N GLY A 194 -17.30 9.62 11.70
CA GLY A 194 -17.38 10.81 10.88
C GLY A 194 -16.78 10.60 9.48
N ARG A 195 -17.64 10.47 8.46
CA ARG A 195 -17.22 10.25 7.07
C ARG A 195 -16.39 11.39 6.50
N GLY A 196 -16.64 12.62 6.91
CA GLY A 196 -15.82 13.78 6.51
C GLY A 196 -14.36 13.62 6.94
N TRP A 197 -14.13 13.19 8.18
CA TRP A 197 -12.78 12.94 8.70
C TRP A 197 -12.12 11.74 7.99
N TRP A 198 -12.84 10.63 7.86
CA TRP A 198 -12.33 9.45 7.16
C TRP A 198 -12.01 9.74 5.70
N ARG A 199 -12.81 10.53 4.99
CA ARG A 199 -12.52 10.93 3.62
C ARG A 199 -11.21 11.71 3.52
N THR A 200 -10.94 12.64 4.45
CA THR A 200 -9.65 13.34 4.50
C THR A 200 -8.48 12.37 4.69
N VAL A 201 -8.62 11.41 5.61
CA VAL A 201 -7.61 10.38 5.87
C VAL A 201 -7.41 9.49 4.64
N LEU A 202 -8.48 8.93 4.09
CA LEU A 202 -8.45 8.01 2.95
C LEU A 202 -7.86 8.68 1.70
N ASN A 203 -8.20 9.95 1.44
CA ASN A 203 -7.60 10.73 0.36
C ASN A 203 -6.08 10.90 0.52
N GLN A 204 -5.58 11.04 1.76
CA GLN A 204 -4.14 11.14 2.02
C GLN A 204 -3.40 9.84 1.68
N TYR A 205 -4.04 8.69 1.89
CA TYR A 205 -3.45 7.37 1.62
C TYR A 205 -3.83 6.80 0.24
N GLY A 206 -4.64 7.51 -0.56
CA GLY A 206 -5.11 7.02 -1.85
C GLY A 206 -6.01 5.78 -1.75
N ALA A 207 -6.71 5.62 -0.62
CA ALA A 207 -7.60 4.49 -0.38
C ALA A 207 -9.07 4.88 -0.61
N SER A 208 -9.89 3.92 -1.01
CA SER A 208 -11.34 4.09 -1.18
C SER A 208 -12.14 3.82 0.09
N ASP A 209 -11.62 2.96 0.97
CA ASP A 209 -12.22 2.65 2.27
C ASP A 209 -11.18 2.11 3.26
N VAL A 210 -11.59 1.81 4.49
CA VAL A 210 -10.74 1.35 5.59
C VAL A 210 -11.10 -0.07 6.05
N LEU A 211 -10.07 -0.85 6.35
CA LEU A 211 -10.15 -2.14 7.03
C LEU A 211 -9.47 -2.03 8.38
N VAL A 212 -10.13 -2.53 9.41
CA VAL A 212 -9.69 -2.46 10.80
C VAL A 212 -9.56 -3.88 11.34
N PRO A 213 -8.49 -4.61 10.97
CA PRO A 213 -8.25 -5.92 11.52
C PRO A 213 -7.79 -5.81 12.97
N GLN A 214 -8.53 -6.43 13.88
CA GLN A 214 -8.28 -6.33 15.32
C GLN A 214 -7.81 -7.66 15.90
N VAL A 215 -6.91 -7.60 16.88
CA VAL A 215 -6.57 -8.74 17.73
C VAL A 215 -6.63 -8.33 19.20
N ARG A 216 -7.29 -9.13 20.03
CA ARG A 216 -7.22 -9.03 21.49
C ARG A 216 -6.44 -10.22 22.03
N LEU A 217 -5.33 -9.94 22.69
CA LEU A 217 -4.49 -10.95 23.33
C LEU A 217 -4.85 -11.05 24.81
N GLU A 218 -5.26 -12.24 25.23
CA GLU A 218 -5.58 -12.56 26.61
C GLU A 218 -4.60 -13.63 27.10
N ARG A 219 -3.84 -13.29 28.15
CA ARG A 219 -2.91 -14.20 28.81
C ARG A 219 -3.63 -14.83 29.97
N GLN A 220 -3.76 -16.16 29.99
CA GLN A 220 -4.45 -16.84 31.09
C GLN A 220 -3.63 -16.74 32.40
N TRP A 221 -2.30 -16.75 32.29
CA TRP A 221 -1.36 -16.46 33.37
C TRP A 221 0.00 -16.02 32.78
N PRO A 222 0.91 -15.42 33.56
CA PRO A 222 2.26 -15.10 33.11
C PRO A 222 2.99 -16.33 32.56
N GLY A 223 3.54 -16.23 31.35
CA GLY A 223 4.18 -17.37 30.65
C GLY A 223 3.22 -18.45 30.12
N GLY A 224 1.93 -18.34 30.45
CA GLY A 224 0.89 -19.28 30.08
C GLY A 224 0.36 -19.13 28.66
N PRO A 225 -0.66 -19.93 28.32
CA PRO A 225 -1.27 -19.92 27.01
C PRO A 225 -1.88 -18.55 26.71
N VAL A 226 -1.73 -18.14 25.47
CA VAL A 226 -2.23 -16.87 24.95
C VAL A 226 -3.36 -17.17 23.99
N VAL A 227 -4.52 -16.58 24.27
CA VAL A 227 -5.67 -16.63 23.38
C VAL A 227 -5.74 -15.31 22.62
N GLY A 228 -5.66 -15.39 21.29
CA GLY A 228 -5.87 -14.26 20.40
C GLY A 228 -7.28 -14.29 19.83
N THR A 229 -8.12 -13.32 20.19
CA THR A 229 -9.43 -13.11 19.55
C THR A 229 -9.27 -12.12 18.40
N PHE A 230 -9.48 -12.60 17.18
CA PHE A 230 -9.32 -11.84 15.95
C PHE A 230 -10.68 -11.37 15.43
N THR A 231 -10.75 -10.12 14.99
CA THR A 231 -11.97 -9.49 14.49
C THR A 231 -11.67 -8.79 13.16
N ALA A 232 -12.38 -9.14 12.10
CA ALA A 232 -12.30 -8.47 10.80
C ALA A 232 -13.29 -7.30 10.79
N GLY A 233 -12.79 -6.07 10.94
CA GLY A 233 -13.57 -4.84 10.94
C GLY A 233 -13.49 -4.12 9.60
N TYR A 234 -14.59 -3.50 9.17
CA TYR A 234 -14.66 -2.85 7.86
C TYR A 234 -15.44 -1.52 7.91
N GLY A 235 -14.92 -0.54 7.17
CA GLY A 235 -15.50 0.78 6.97
C GLY A 235 -15.35 1.71 8.18
N PRO A 236 -15.76 2.97 8.03
CA PRO A 236 -15.70 3.98 9.10
C PRO A 236 -16.49 3.64 10.36
N ASP A 237 -17.52 2.81 10.24
CA ASP A 237 -18.31 2.33 11.40
C ASP A 237 -17.72 1.08 12.05
N ASN A 238 -16.60 0.57 11.53
CA ASN A 238 -15.95 -0.66 11.98
C ASN A 238 -16.94 -1.83 12.08
N ARG A 239 -17.69 -2.07 11.00
CA ARG A 239 -18.68 -3.15 10.91
C ARG A 239 -17.98 -4.50 10.98
N LEU A 240 -18.56 -5.41 11.74
CA LEU A 240 -18.03 -6.77 11.91
C LEU A 240 -18.28 -7.59 10.64
N ILE A 241 -17.21 -8.07 10.01
CA ILE A 241 -17.27 -9.08 8.94
C ILE A 241 -17.23 -10.48 9.55
N GLY A 242 -16.35 -10.70 10.53
CA GLY A 242 -16.22 -12.00 11.18
C GLY A 242 -15.27 -11.97 12.37
N ARG A 243 -15.32 -13.02 13.18
CA ARG A 243 -14.48 -13.19 14.36
C ARG A 243 -14.10 -14.66 14.53
N PHE A 244 -12.88 -14.90 15.00
CA PHE A 244 -12.40 -16.22 15.39
C PHE A 244 -11.37 -16.10 16.53
N ALA A 245 -11.04 -17.22 17.17
CA ALA A 245 -10.01 -17.28 18.20
C ALA A 245 -8.93 -18.29 17.80
N LEU A 246 -7.68 -17.96 18.13
CA LEU A 246 -6.55 -18.88 18.07
C LEU A 246 -5.93 -18.97 19.46
N ARG A 247 -5.30 -20.10 19.78
CA ARG A 247 -4.60 -20.34 21.03
C ARG A 247 -3.20 -20.85 20.75
N VAL A 248 -2.24 -20.36 21.51
CA VAL A 248 -0.89 -20.94 21.63
C VAL A 248 -0.59 -21.24 23.09
N GLU A 249 0.17 -22.29 23.34
CA GLU A 249 0.51 -22.71 24.71
C GLU A 249 1.62 -21.83 25.32
N GLN A 250 2.43 -21.17 24.49
CA GLN A 250 3.59 -20.39 24.91
C GLN A 250 3.55 -18.98 24.31
N ALA A 251 3.98 -17.99 25.09
CA ALA A 251 4.04 -16.60 24.64
C ALA A 251 5.01 -16.38 23.46
N ASP A 252 6.07 -17.18 23.35
CA ASP A 252 7.03 -17.07 22.24
C ASP A 252 6.42 -17.46 20.88
N ALA A 253 5.28 -18.16 20.89
CA ALA A 253 4.53 -18.52 19.69
C ALA A 253 3.52 -17.43 19.25
N ILE A 254 3.44 -16.28 19.94
CA ILE A 254 2.57 -15.16 19.55
C ILE A 254 2.83 -14.72 18.10
N PRO A 255 4.08 -14.54 17.61
CA PRO A 255 4.31 -14.15 16.22
C PRO A 255 3.67 -15.10 15.21
N ALA A 256 3.77 -16.42 15.43
CA ALA A 256 3.14 -17.42 14.57
C ALA A 256 1.61 -17.39 14.65
N LEU A 257 1.04 -17.16 15.85
CA LEU A 257 -0.39 -16.94 16.05
C LEU A 257 -0.89 -15.72 15.29
N LEU A 258 -0.14 -14.61 15.30
CA LEU A 258 -0.49 -13.40 14.58
C LEU A 258 -0.40 -13.62 13.07
N ASP A 259 0.66 -14.24 12.57
CA ASP A 259 0.80 -14.52 11.13
C ASP A 259 -0.35 -15.40 10.60
N GLU A 260 -0.79 -16.41 11.37
CA GLU A 260 -1.98 -17.20 11.06
C GLU A 260 -3.28 -16.39 11.16
N GLY A 261 -3.36 -15.50 12.14
CA GLY A 261 -4.46 -14.54 12.28
C GLY A 261 -4.64 -13.65 11.06
N VAL A 262 -3.54 -13.14 10.47
CA VAL A 262 -3.61 -12.34 9.24
C VAL A 262 -4.17 -13.16 8.08
N ARG A 263 -3.71 -14.41 7.87
CA ARG A 263 -4.22 -15.28 6.78
C ARG A 263 -5.72 -15.53 6.88
N ARG A 264 -6.22 -15.75 8.09
CA ARG A 264 -7.65 -16.00 8.33
C ARG A 264 -8.50 -14.74 8.21
N ILE A 265 -8.02 -13.58 8.68
CA ILE A 265 -8.70 -12.31 8.44
C ILE A 265 -8.74 -11.98 6.95
N ASP A 266 -7.64 -12.16 6.22
CA ASP A 266 -7.61 -11.97 4.77
C ASP A 266 -8.65 -12.87 4.07
N SER A 267 -8.74 -14.14 4.47
CA SER A 267 -9.77 -15.06 3.95
C SER A 267 -11.20 -14.55 4.20
N LEU A 268 -11.47 -13.96 5.38
CA LEU A 268 -12.76 -13.33 5.69
C LEU A 268 -13.05 -12.12 4.81
N TYR A 269 -12.06 -11.24 4.58
CA TYR A 269 -12.23 -10.08 3.70
C TYR A 269 -12.44 -10.49 2.25
N GLN A 270 -11.69 -11.49 1.75
CA GLN A 270 -11.88 -12.01 0.41
C GLN A 270 -13.26 -12.64 0.23
N GLN A 271 -13.75 -13.37 1.23
CA GLN A 271 -15.11 -13.90 1.21
C GLN A 271 -16.15 -12.77 1.21
N ALA A 272 -15.99 -11.78 2.09
CA ALA A 272 -16.90 -10.63 2.16
C ALA A 272 -16.93 -9.82 0.86
N LEU A 273 -15.81 -9.73 0.14
CA LEU A 273 -15.73 -9.11 -1.18
C LEU A 273 -16.50 -9.93 -2.23
N ARG A 274 -16.28 -11.25 -2.27
CA ARG A 274 -17.02 -12.16 -3.17
C ARG A 274 -18.53 -12.13 -2.94
N ASP A 275 -18.94 -12.06 -1.68
CA ASP A 275 -20.34 -12.02 -1.26
C ASP A 275 -20.95 -10.60 -1.37
N GLY A 276 -20.16 -9.60 -1.79
CA GLY A 276 -20.60 -8.23 -1.98
C GLY A 276 -20.84 -7.42 -0.69
N THR A 277 -20.44 -7.96 0.46
CA THR A 277 -20.53 -7.27 1.76
C THR A 277 -19.42 -6.22 1.93
N LEU A 278 -18.22 -6.49 1.38
CA LEU A 278 -17.10 -5.57 1.38
C LEU A 278 -17.12 -4.75 0.08
N ARG A 279 -17.65 -3.53 0.15
CA ARG A 279 -17.78 -2.58 -0.98
C ARG A 279 -17.67 -1.16 -0.47
N PRO A 280 -16.84 -0.28 -1.07
CA PRO A 280 -16.59 1.06 -0.55
C PRO A 280 -17.87 1.78 -0.11
N ASP A 281 -17.83 2.35 1.10
CA ASP A 281 -18.96 3.08 1.64
C ASP A 281 -19.34 4.25 0.74
N THR A 282 -20.56 4.23 0.19
CA THR A 282 -21.07 5.28 -0.71
C THR A 282 -21.08 6.66 -0.05
N ALA A 283 -21.22 6.74 1.28
CA ALA A 283 -21.20 7.99 2.02
C ALA A 283 -19.79 8.61 2.11
N LEU A 284 -18.73 7.85 1.84
CA LEU A 284 -17.38 8.40 1.66
C LEU A 284 -17.23 9.15 0.33
N ASN A 285 -18.10 8.88 -0.64
CA ASN A 285 -18.11 9.59 -1.93
C ASN A 285 -19.15 10.72 -1.96
N ALA A 286 -20.00 10.82 -0.93
CA ALA A 286 -21.02 11.87 -0.85
C ALA A 286 -20.36 13.24 -0.69
N ALA A 287 -20.83 14.21 -1.47
CA ALA A 287 -20.43 15.61 -1.32
C ALA A 287 -20.77 16.08 0.11
N PRO A 288 -19.89 16.88 0.75
CA PRO A 288 -20.20 17.44 2.05
C PRO A 288 -21.56 18.16 2.05
N PRO A 289 -22.35 18.06 3.14
CA PRO A 289 -23.58 18.84 3.25
C PRO A 289 -23.25 20.33 3.10
N GLY A 290 -23.89 20.98 2.14
CA GLY A 290 -23.62 22.38 1.77
C GLY A 290 -22.85 22.58 0.46
N THR A 291 -22.35 21.52 -0.18
CA THR A 291 -21.95 21.60 -1.59
C THR A 291 -23.22 21.67 -2.44
N PRO A 292 -23.48 22.75 -3.21
CA PRO A 292 -24.62 22.77 -4.12
C PRO A 292 -24.49 21.56 -5.05
N ALA A 293 -25.57 20.80 -5.21
CA ALA A 293 -25.63 19.79 -6.25
C ALA A 293 -25.21 20.47 -7.57
N PRO A 294 -24.45 19.80 -8.46
CA PRO A 294 -24.24 20.31 -9.79
C PRO A 294 -25.63 20.63 -10.35
N VAL A 295 -25.90 21.92 -10.54
CA VAL A 295 -27.04 22.33 -11.36
C VAL A 295 -26.71 21.79 -12.75
N GLU A 296 -27.36 20.69 -13.12
CA GLU A 296 -27.48 20.34 -14.53
C GLU A 296 -28.12 21.56 -15.17
N ASN A 297 -27.32 22.38 -15.87
CA ASN A 297 -27.85 23.48 -16.68
C ASN A 297 -28.66 22.82 -17.80
N PRO A 298 -30.00 22.78 -17.75
CA PRO A 298 -30.80 22.29 -18.85
C PRO A 298 -31.03 23.49 -19.76
N LEU A 299 -29.94 24.06 -20.29
CA LEU A 299 -29.98 25.21 -21.19
C LEU A 299 -29.00 24.98 -22.33
N ALA A 300 -29.31 23.95 -23.11
CA ALA A 300 -28.99 23.91 -24.52
C ALA A 300 -30.29 23.65 -25.29
N ASP A 301 -31.21 24.62 -25.21
CA ASP A 301 -32.34 24.73 -26.13
C ASP A 301 -32.44 26.19 -26.59
N PRO A 302 -32.04 26.55 -27.83
CA PRO A 302 -31.92 27.96 -28.25
C PRO A 302 -33.25 28.66 -28.61
N LEU A 303 -34.42 28.07 -28.34
CA LEU A 303 -35.68 28.54 -28.89
C LEU A 303 -36.83 28.50 -27.87
N ALA A 304 -36.88 29.46 -26.96
CA ALA A 304 -38.10 29.81 -26.24
C ALA A 304 -38.17 31.33 -25.99
N PRO A 305 -39.26 32.03 -26.37
CA PRO A 305 -39.42 33.45 -26.09
C PRO A 305 -39.76 33.69 -24.61
N VAL A 306 -39.04 34.62 -23.99
CA VAL A 306 -39.24 35.08 -22.61
C VAL A 306 -40.46 36.02 -22.54
N PRO A 307 -41.44 35.80 -21.65
CA PRO A 307 -42.34 36.85 -21.21
C PRO A 307 -41.66 37.65 -20.09
N ALA A 308 -41.49 38.95 -20.31
CA ALA A 308 -41.04 39.88 -19.29
C ALA A 308 -42.22 40.27 -18.37
N ASP A 309 -42.05 40.07 -17.07
CA ASP A 309 -42.87 40.71 -16.03
C ASP A 309 -41.94 41.36 -14.99
N PRO A 310 -42.08 42.67 -14.66
CA PRO A 310 -41.11 43.38 -13.85
C PRO A 310 -41.63 43.59 -12.42
N ALA A 311 -41.23 42.75 -11.46
CA ALA A 311 -41.13 43.11 -10.03
C ALA A 311 -40.72 41.91 -9.17
N ALA A 312 -39.41 41.71 -9.00
CA ALA A 312 -38.87 41.03 -7.83
C ALA A 312 -37.46 41.57 -7.54
N PRO A 313 -37.09 41.81 -6.27
CA PRO A 313 -35.80 42.37 -5.94
C PRO A 313 -34.70 41.37 -6.31
N VAL A 314 -33.76 41.83 -7.12
CA VAL A 314 -32.52 41.13 -7.48
C VAL A 314 -31.75 40.82 -6.19
N PRO A 315 -31.47 39.54 -5.84
CA PRO A 315 -30.44 39.27 -4.87
C PRO A 315 -29.10 39.65 -5.52
N THR A 316 -28.40 40.59 -4.90
CA THR A 316 -27.00 40.87 -5.23
C THR A 316 -26.22 39.55 -5.12
N PRO A 317 -25.56 39.06 -6.18
CA PRO A 317 -24.73 37.87 -6.06
C PRO A 317 -23.58 38.18 -5.09
N THR A 318 -23.56 37.48 -3.97
CA THR A 318 -22.33 37.32 -3.19
C THR A 318 -21.38 36.50 -4.07
N PRO A 319 -20.14 36.93 -4.33
CA PRO A 319 -19.24 36.18 -5.19
C PRO A 319 -19.03 34.78 -4.61
N ALA A 320 -19.40 33.76 -5.40
CA ALA A 320 -19.01 32.39 -5.14
C ALA A 320 -17.49 32.31 -5.34
N ASP A 321 -16.76 32.10 -4.25
CA ASP A 321 -15.32 31.88 -4.26
C ASP A 321 -15.00 30.61 -5.06
N THR A 322 -14.78 30.78 -6.36
CA THR A 322 -14.33 29.73 -7.26
C THR A 322 -12.82 29.66 -7.14
N PHE A 323 -12.34 28.75 -6.29
CA PHE A 323 -10.91 28.49 -6.14
C PHE A 323 -10.52 27.20 -6.86
N VAL A 324 -9.37 27.21 -7.52
CA VAL A 324 -8.79 26.07 -8.24
C VAL A 324 -7.58 25.56 -7.46
N THR A 325 -7.46 24.24 -7.34
CA THR A 325 -6.26 23.61 -6.79
C THR A 325 -5.35 23.14 -7.92
N LEU A 326 -4.11 23.62 -7.92
CA LEU A 326 -3.10 23.32 -8.93
C LEU A 326 -1.94 22.53 -8.34
N SER A 327 -1.45 21.56 -9.09
CA SER A 327 -0.19 20.86 -8.80
C SER A 327 0.96 21.54 -9.53
N VAL A 328 1.91 22.09 -8.79
CA VAL A 328 3.04 22.84 -9.32
C VAL A 328 4.35 22.08 -9.10
N GLN A 329 5.06 21.73 -10.16
CA GLN A 329 6.38 21.13 -10.10
C GLN A 329 7.45 22.22 -10.17
N ALA A 330 8.27 22.36 -9.12
CA ALA A 330 9.32 23.37 -9.03
C ALA A 330 10.70 22.74 -8.85
N ASP A 331 11.70 23.22 -9.59
CA ASP A 331 13.09 22.83 -9.40
C ASP A 331 13.62 23.41 -8.08
N THR A 332 13.95 22.54 -7.12
CA THR A 332 14.39 22.92 -5.76
C THR A 332 15.77 22.34 -5.44
N PRO A 333 16.85 23.01 -5.89
CA PRO A 333 18.22 22.53 -5.68
C PRO A 333 18.67 22.58 -4.22
N THR A 334 18.04 23.42 -3.38
CA THR A 334 18.37 23.59 -1.95
C THR A 334 17.11 23.76 -1.11
N ALA A 335 17.21 23.59 0.22
CA ALA A 335 16.08 23.84 1.14
C ALA A 335 15.61 25.31 1.11
N ALA A 336 16.54 26.26 0.99
CA ALA A 336 16.21 27.68 0.81
C ALA A 336 15.46 27.95 -0.51
N ALA A 337 15.66 27.13 -1.54
CA ALA A 337 14.91 27.23 -2.79
C ALA A 337 13.42 26.85 -2.60
N VAL A 338 13.11 25.95 -1.67
CA VAL A 338 11.74 25.55 -1.34
C VAL A 338 11.02 26.70 -0.63
N GLU A 339 11.62 27.22 0.44
CA GLU A 339 11.04 28.32 1.23
C GLU A 339 10.82 29.58 0.39
N SER A 340 11.80 29.94 -0.45
CA SER A 340 11.68 31.09 -1.35
C SER A 340 10.64 30.87 -2.47
N THR A 341 10.43 29.63 -2.92
CA THR A 341 9.38 29.30 -3.89
C THR A 341 8.01 29.40 -3.24
N GLU A 342 7.80 28.83 -2.06
CA GLU A 342 6.53 28.95 -1.33
C GLU A 342 6.18 30.41 -1.00
N ALA A 343 7.16 31.19 -0.54
CA ALA A 343 6.98 32.61 -0.27
C ALA A 343 6.60 33.40 -1.53
N ALA A 344 7.21 33.07 -2.68
CA ALA A 344 6.88 33.69 -3.97
C ALA A 344 5.44 33.42 -4.42
N PHE A 345 4.92 32.20 -4.19
CA PHE A 345 3.53 31.88 -4.49
C PHE A 345 2.56 32.59 -3.55
N ARG A 346 2.84 32.64 -2.24
CA ARG A 346 1.98 33.36 -1.28
C ARG A 346 1.92 34.87 -1.55
N ALA A 347 2.93 35.42 -2.22
CA ALA A 347 2.97 36.83 -2.62
C ALA A 347 2.17 37.14 -3.90
N ILE A 348 1.52 36.14 -4.53
CA ILE A 348 0.65 36.34 -5.69
C ILE A 348 -0.78 36.64 -5.20
N PRO A 349 -1.36 37.80 -5.56
CA PRO A 349 -2.75 38.11 -5.24
C PRO A 349 -3.68 37.00 -5.76
N GLY A 350 -4.56 36.48 -4.90
CA GLY A 350 -5.46 35.38 -5.22
C GLY A 350 -4.93 33.99 -4.81
N VAL A 351 -3.66 33.83 -4.40
CA VAL A 351 -3.20 32.55 -3.83
C VAL A 351 -3.64 32.42 -2.37
N ARG A 352 -4.55 31.49 -2.08
CA ARG A 352 -5.00 31.16 -0.71
C ARG A 352 -4.00 30.33 0.07
N SER A 353 -3.34 29.39 -0.61
CA SER A 353 -2.37 28.50 0.01
C SER A 353 -1.35 28.03 -1.01
N ALA A 354 -0.09 27.95 -0.58
CA ALA A 354 0.97 27.26 -1.30
C ALA A 354 1.74 26.41 -0.30
N ILE A 355 1.67 25.09 -0.45
CA ILE A 355 2.30 24.11 0.45
C ILE A 355 3.06 23.07 -0.36
N THR A 356 4.26 22.70 0.08
CA THR A 356 5.00 21.59 -0.52
C THR A 356 4.35 20.25 -0.14
N SER A 357 3.79 19.56 -1.14
CA SER A 357 3.15 18.25 -0.98
C SER A 357 4.11 17.08 -1.13
N SER A 358 5.21 17.27 -1.86
CA SER A 358 6.33 16.32 -1.97
C SER A 358 7.63 17.08 -2.12
N LEU A 359 8.58 16.83 -1.21
CA LEU A 359 9.88 17.50 -1.15
C LEU A 359 10.97 16.61 -1.75
N ALA A 360 11.65 17.09 -2.80
CA ALA A 360 12.82 16.45 -3.37
C ALA A 360 13.98 17.45 -3.42
N LEU A 361 14.82 17.46 -2.37
CA LEU A 361 16.02 18.30 -2.30
C LEU A 361 17.03 17.86 -3.37
N GLY A 362 17.47 18.79 -4.22
CA GLY A 362 18.33 18.48 -5.37
C GLY A 362 17.57 17.99 -6.61
N GLY A 363 16.23 18.02 -6.57
CA GLY A 363 15.36 17.58 -7.66
C GLY A 363 14.12 18.48 -7.81
N VAL A 364 13.02 17.88 -8.27
CA VAL A 364 11.75 18.58 -8.51
C VAL A 364 10.81 18.37 -7.33
N SER A 365 10.49 19.43 -6.60
CA SER A 365 9.46 19.40 -5.55
C SER A 365 8.08 19.67 -6.13
N VAL A 366 7.05 19.09 -5.53
CA VAL A 366 5.65 19.29 -5.94
C VAL A 366 4.93 20.13 -4.89
N LEU A 367 4.49 21.31 -5.29
CA LEU A 367 3.70 22.23 -4.48
C LEU A 367 2.22 22.11 -4.86
N ARG A 368 1.34 22.18 -3.86
CA ARG A 368 -0.09 22.33 -4.03
C ARG A 368 -0.46 23.79 -3.80
N VAL A 369 -1.01 24.43 -4.82
CA VAL A 369 -1.40 25.84 -4.80
C VAL A 369 -2.91 25.96 -4.95
N THR A 370 -3.55 26.65 -4.02
CA THR A 370 -4.98 26.99 -4.10
C THR A 370 -5.08 28.44 -4.52
N PHE A 371 -5.75 28.70 -5.65
CA PHE A 371 -5.83 30.01 -6.27
C PHE A 371 -7.28 30.42 -6.54
N ASP A 372 -7.62 31.66 -6.22
CA ASP A 372 -8.89 32.30 -6.52
C ASP A 372 -8.90 32.83 -7.95
N GLY A 373 -9.49 32.05 -8.88
CA GLY A 373 -9.66 32.44 -10.27
C GLY A 373 -9.04 31.48 -11.28
N ASP A 374 -8.92 31.97 -12.51
CA ASP A 374 -8.45 31.20 -13.66
C ASP A 374 -6.94 30.87 -13.55
N PRO A 375 -6.52 29.61 -13.71
CA PRO A 375 -5.11 29.23 -13.71
C PRO A 375 -4.23 29.97 -14.74
N ALA A 376 -4.81 30.51 -15.81
CA ALA A 376 -4.11 31.37 -16.78
C ALA A 376 -3.67 32.72 -16.18
N ILE A 377 -4.36 33.22 -15.16
CA ILE A 377 -3.97 34.44 -14.44
C ILE A 377 -2.77 34.15 -13.53
N LEU A 378 -2.76 32.97 -12.91
CA LEU A 378 -1.64 32.53 -12.06
C LEU A 378 -0.36 32.32 -12.89
N SER A 379 -0.46 31.71 -14.08
CA SER A 379 0.70 31.55 -14.97
C SER A 379 1.26 32.90 -15.43
N ALA A 380 0.41 33.84 -15.84
CA ALA A 380 0.83 35.20 -16.20
C ALA A 380 1.51 35.94 -15.02
N ALA A 381 0.97 35.80 -13.81
CA ALA A 381 1.53 36.41 -12.60
C ALA A 381 2.90 35.84 -12.19
N LEU A 382 3.14 34.55 -12.47
CA LEU A 382 4.43 33.87 -12.27
C LEU A 382 5.44 34.30 -13.33
N GLU A 383 5.04 34.40 -14.59
CA GLU A 383 5.89 34.85 -15.69
C GLU A 383 6.36 36.29 -15.50
N ALA A 384 5.46 37.19 -15.06
CA ALA A 384 5.80 38.57 -14.71
C ALA A 384 6.83 38.67 -13.57
N ARG A 385 6.92 37.64 -12.71
CA ARG A 385 7.88 37.54 -11.61
C ARG A 385 9.16 36.77 -11.98
N GLY A 386 9.38 36.50 -13.26
CA GLY A 386 10.62 35.90 -13.76
C GLY A 386 10.66 34.37 -13.70
N TRP A 387 9.52 33.71 -13.52
CA TRP A 387 9.41 32.26 -13.65
C TRP A 387 9.16 31.89 -15.12
N GLN A 388 9.68 30.76 -15.55
CA GLN A 388 9.25 30.11 -16.78
C GLN A 388 8.23 29.05 -16.39
N VAL A 389 7.01 29.18 -16.92
CA VAL A 389 5.91 28.26 -16.67
C VAL A 389 5.74 27.37 -17.90
N GLN A 390 5.60 26.06 -17.70
CA GLN A 390 5.36 25.06 -18.73
C GLN A 390 4.22 24.17 -18.26
N GLY A 391 3.06 24.22 -18.92
CA GLY A 391 1.91 23.38 -18.60
C GLY A 391 0.56 24.05 -18.87
N GLY A 392 -0.47 23.22 -19.03
CA GLY A 392 -1.88 23.56 -19.25
C GLY A 392 -2.77 22.44 -18.69
N ASP A 393 -3.93 22.81 -18.14
CA ASP A 393 -4.91 21.97 -17.44
C ASP A 393 -4.43 21.26 -16.16
N GLY A 394 -4.41 22.00 -15.05
CA GLY A 394 -4.33 21.46 -13.68
C GLY A 394 -2.93 21.13 -13.14
N ALA A 395 -1.93 21.04 -14.01
CA ALA A 395 -0.52 20.85 -13.63
C ALA A 395 0.40 21.88 -14.29
N LEU A 396 1.20 22.57 -13.48
CA LEU A 396 2.17 23.58 -13.95
C LEU A 396 3.58 23.15 -13.57
N ARG A 397 4.52 23.17 -14.51
CA ARG A 397 5.95 23.07 -14.22
C ARG A 397 6.57 24.44 -14.24
N ILE A 398 7.35 24.78 -13.23
CA ILE A 398 7.99 26.08 -13.11
C ILE A 398 9.50 25.94 -12.90
N ARG A 399 10.24 26.87 -13.49
CA ARG A 399 11.69 27.03 -13.27
C ARG A 399 12.03 28.51 -13.25
N ARG A 400 13.02 28.92 -12.46
CA ARG A 400 13.48 30.32 -12.52
C ARG A 400 14.11 30.59 -13.88
N ARG A 401 13.76 31.72 -14.51
CA ARG A 401 14.46 32.20 -15.69
C ARG A 401 15.90 32.53 -15.28
N ALA A 402 16.89 31.90 -15.91
CA ALA A 402 18.28 32.32 -15.78
C ALA A 402 18.41 33.75 -16.34
N ALA A 403 19.14 34.62 -15.64
CA ALA A 403 19.47 35.94 -16.17
C ALA A 403 20.23 35.79 -17.50
N PRO A 404 19.97 36.62 -18.52
CA PRO A 404 20.77 36.60 -19.73
C PRO A 404 22.23 36.89 -19.36
N THR A 405 23.12 35.96 -19.71
CA THR A 405 24.56 36.16 -19.60
C THR A 405 24.95 37.40 -20.41
N PRO A 406 25.63 38.41 -19.84
CA PRO A 406 26.12 39.54 -20.62
C PRO A 406 27.04 39.02 -21.74
N PRO A 407 26.98 39.58 -22.96
CA PRO A 407 27.93 39.24 -24.00
C PRO A 407 29.34 39.55 -23.51
N ALA A 408 30.26 38.60 -23.70
CA ALA A 408 31.67 38.77 -23.37
C ALA A 408 32.23 40.03 -24.06
N PRO A 409 33.05 40.84 -23.38
CA PRO A 409 33.70 41.96 -24.03
C PRO A 409 34.57 41.44 -25.18
N ALA A 410 34.37 42.01 -26.38
CA ALA A 410 35.27 41.79 -27.50
C ALA A 410 36.68 42.25 -27.07
N GLY A 411 37.61 41.31 -26.95
CA GLY A 411 39.02 41.63 -26.73
C GLY A 411 39.55 42.43 -27.91
N GLY A 412 40.03 43.64 -27.60
CA GLY A 412 40.97 44.41 -28.42
C GLY A 412 42.40 44.15 -27.99
#